data_AF-A0A2V5MCD1-F1
#
_entry.id   AF-A0A2V5MCD1-F1
#
_cell.length_a   1.000
_cell.length_b   1.000
_cell.length_c   1.000
_cell.angle_alpha   90.00
_cell.angle_beta   90.00
_cell.angle_gamma   90.00
#
_symmetry.space_group_name_H-M   'P 1'
#
loop_
_entity.id
_entity.type
_entity.pdbx_description
1 polymer ?
#
loop_
_entity_poly.entity_id
_entity_poly.type
_entity_poly.pdbx_seq_one_letter_code
_entity_poly.pdbx_strand_id
1 'polypeptide(L)'
;QGGIFYVVPQGMYLTYAGARRILNSVSPGSYPKFCGLEIVYSEHFPAGWQGNFVTCDFRANRVVRFAVDEQGSGYVTRSMPDLLRTTNVTFRPIDVKLGPDGALYIADWSNPIIQHGEVDFRDPRRDRVHGRIWRVAYKGGKTAGKMDLIKASNTELLNHLLSPNAWNERQARRVLIERAQSSPNSLETVKMDLVKWKNQDFNDPALREMASLRAVWMLQALDLVNQVNFAAVEELLRTSSARGLEIRLVFPASPNLGAIRRKCSKFLGK
;
A
#
# COMPACT_ATOMS: atom_id res chain seq x y z
N GLN A 1 -9.69 -1.85 -21.40
CA GLN A 1 -8.69 -0.88 -20.93
C GLN A 1 -8.22 -1.32 -19.56
N GLY A 2 -6.91 -1.51 -19.35
CA GLY A 2 -6.31 -1.79 -18.05
C GLY A 2 -5.56 -0.57 -17.49
N GLY A 3 -4.65 -0.79 -16.54
CA GLY A 3 -3.92 0.27 -15.83
C GLY A 3 -4.06 0.17 -14.31
N ILE A 4 -3.65 1.22 -13.61
CA ILE A 4 -3.82 1.36 -12.15
C ILE A 4 -5.08 2.16 -11.88
N PHE A 5 -5.92 1.73 -10.93
CA PHE A 5 -7.21 2.35 -10.65
C PHE A 5 -7.31 2.70 -9.17
N TYR A 6 -8.02 3.78 -8.87
CA TYR A 6 -8.47 4.04 -7.50
C TYR A 6 -9.36 2.91 -7.03
N VAL A 7 -9.26 2.57 -5.75
CA VAL A 7 -10.22 1.69 -5.09
C VAL A 7 -11.08 2.53 -4.16
N VAL A 8 -12.26 2.89 -4.62
CA VAL A 8 -13.29 3.57 -3.83
C VAL A 8 -14.21 2.53 -3.21
N PRO A 9 -14.42 2.53 -1.88
CA PRO A 9 -15.42 1.66 -1.25
C PRO A 9 -16.79 1.83 -1.90
N GLN A 10 -17.46 0.72 -2.20
CA GLN A 10 -18.75 0.68 -2.93
C GLN A 10 -18.70 1.26 -4.36
N GLY A 11 -17.50 1.56 -4.88
CA GLY A 11 -17.32 1.98 -6.27
C GLY A 11 -17.65 0.85 -7.24
N MET A 12 -18.35 1.20 -8.32
CA MET A 12 -18.51 0.33 -9.49
C MET A 12 -17.44 0.70 -10.52
N TYR A 13 -16.77 -0.31 -11.08
CA TYR A 13 -15.70 -0.13 -12.06
C TYR A 13 -16.15 -0.53 -13.45
N LEU A 14 -15.35 -0.21 -14.47
CA LEU A 14 -15.68 -0.40 -15.89
C LEU A 14 -16.25 -1.78 -16.26
N THR A 15 -15.86 -2.84 -15.55
CA THR A 15 -16.34 -4.21 -15.81
C THR A 15 -17.67 -4.56 -15.15
N TYR A 16 -18.26 -3.63 -14.39
CA TYR A 16 -19.57 -3.82 -13.75
C TYR A 16 -20.68 -3.31 -14.68
N ALA A 17 -21.60 -4.20 -15.05
CA ALA A 17 -22.71 -3.86 -15.94
C ALA A 17 -23.63 -2.80 -15.31
N GLY A 18 -24.00 -1.77 -16.08
CA GLY A 18 -24.94 -0.73 -15.65
C GLY A 18 -24.34 0.39 -14.79
N ALA A 19 -23.01 0.54 -14.75
CA ALA A 19 -22.38 1.66 -14.05
C ALA A 19 -22.79 3.01 -14.65
N ARG A 20 -23.37 3.90 -13.82
CA ARG A 20 -23.83 5.24 -14.24
C ARG A 20 -22.70 6.24 -14.48
N ARG A 21 -21.54 6.02 -13.84
CA ARG A 21 -20.32 6.83 -13.97
C ARG A 21 -19.11 5.90 -13.86
N ILE A 22 -18.10 6.15 -14.67
CA ILE A 22 -16.87 5.38 -14.70
C ILE A 22 -15.74 6.28 -14.21
N LEU A 23 -15.04 5.85 -13.17
CA LEU A 23 -13.81 6.51 -12.74
C LEU A 23 -12.67 6.06 -13.64
N ASN A 24 -11.94 7.02 -14.20
CA ASN A 24 -10.82 6.75 -15.08
C ASN A 24 -9.64 6.13 -14.32
N SER A 25 -8.78 5.42 -15.07
CA SER A 25 -7.50 4.93 -14.54
C SER A 25 -6.64 6.10 -14.07
N VAL A 26 -5.88 5.86 -13.00
CA VAL A 26 -4.77 6.72 -12.54
C VAL A 26 -3.65 6.74 -13.59
N SER A 27 -3.63 5.79 -14.53
CA SER A 27 -2.64 5.66 -15.60
C SER A 27 -3.20 6.14 -16.94
N PRO A 28 -2.81 7.35 -17.41
CA PRO A 28 -3.23 7.84 -18.72
C PRO A 28 -2.69 6.94 -19.84
N GLY A 29 -3.57 6.56 -20.75
CA GLY A 29 -3.24 5.73 -21.91
C GLY A 29 -3.99 4.41 -21.93
N SER A 30 -3.49 3.46 -22.73
CA SER A 30 -4.05 2.13 -22.87
C SER A 30 -3.06 1.11 -22.36
N TYR A 31 -3.34 0.53 -21.20
CA TYR A 31 -2.51 -0.50 -20.59
C TYR A 31 -3.20 -1.87 -20.62
N PRO A 32 -2.42 -2.96 -20.59
CA PRO A 32 -2.97 -4.30 -20.36
C PRO A 32 -3.51 -4.42 -18.93
N LYS A 33 -4.11 -5.57 -18.63
CA LYS A 33 -4.45 -5.93 -17.26
C LYS A 33 -3.17 -6.22 -16.50
N PHE A 34 -2.93 -5.47 -15.43
CA PHE A 34 -1.86 -5.76 -14.49
C PHE A 34 -2.34 -6.64 -13.35
N CYS A 35 -1.40 -7.22 -12.61
CA CYS A 35 -1.64 -8.03 -11.43
C CYS A 35 -0.60 -7.71 -10.35
N GLY A 36 -1.04 -7.76 -9.10
CA GLY A 36 -0.26 -7.25 -7.97
C GLY A 36 -0.05 -5.73 -8.03
N LEU A 37 0.38 -5.17 -6.91
CA LEU A 37 0.82 -3.79 -6.80
C LEU A 37 1.65 -3.66 -5.54
N GLU A 38 2.80 -2.99 -5.66
CA GLU A 38 3.61 -2.56 -4.52
C GLU A 38 4.00 -1.11 -4.72
N ILE A 39 3.97 -0.34 -3.63
CA ILE A 39 4.45 1.03 -3.59
C ILE A 39 5.84 0.98 -2.98
N VAL A 40 6.84 1.48 -3.73
CA VAL A 40 8.22 1.42 -3.27
C VAL A 40 8.41 2.43 -2.15
N TYR A 41 8.56 1.91 -0.93
CA TYR A 41 9.00 2.66 0.26
C TYR A 41 10.03 1.79 0.99
N SER A 42 11.28 1.94 0.59
CA SER A 42 12.43 1.16 1.08
C SER A 42 13.73 1.87 0.73
N GLU A 43 14.58 2.14 1.74
CA GLU A 43 15.94 2.67 1.55
C GLU A 43 16.86 1.75 0.74
N HIS A 44 16.42 0.52 0.46
CA HIS A 44 17.13 -0.37 -0.43
C HIS A 44 17.17 0.16 -1.87
N PHE A 45 16.17 0.93 -2.29
CA PHE A 45 16.06 1.49 -3.64
C PHE A 45 16.42 2.98 -3.67
N PRO A 46 16.80 3.54 -4.84
CA PRO A 46 17.15 4.97 -4.97
C PRO A 46 16.05 5.92 -4.47
N ALA A 47 16.43 7.13 -4.08
CA ALA A 47 15.47 8.15 -3.61
C ALA A 47 14.36 8.46 -4.64
N GLY A 48 14.70 8.54 -5.92
CA GLY A 48 13.71 8.73 -7.01
C GLY A 48 12.81 7.52 -7.28
N TRP A 49 12.98 6.43 -6.52
CA TRP A 49 12.07 5.29 -6.55
C TRP A 49 10.98 5.36 -5.48
N GLN A 50 11.16 6.15 -4.42
CA GLN A 50 10.20 6.22 -3.32
C GLN A 50 8.86 6.78 -3.80
N GLY A 51 7.77 6.12 -3.44
CA GLY A 51 6.41 6.43 -3.90
C GLY A 51 6.04 5.87 -5.28
N ASN A 52 6.98 5.29 -6.03
CA ASN A 52 6.67 4.69 -7.32
C ASN A 52 5.84 3.41 -7.17
N PHE A 53 4.99 3.17 -8.14
CA PHE A 53 4.19 1.95 -8.23
C PHE A 53 4.91 0.91 -9.07
N VAL A 54 4.96 -0.33 -8.59
CA VAL A 54 5.49 -1.48 -9.31
C VAL A 54 4.40 -2.54 -9.40
N THR A 55 4.17 -3.06 -10.60
CA THR A 55 3.12 -4.05 -10.88
C THR A 55 3.55 -5.02 -11.99
N CYS A 56 2.82 -6.12 -12.14
CA CYS A 56 3.20 -7.22 -13.01
C CYS A 56 2.34 -7.27 -14.28
N ASP A 57 3.00 -7.43 -15.42
CA ASP A 57 2.38 -7.71 -16.71
C ASP A 57 2.75 -9.14 -17.12
N PHE A 58 1.98 -10.09 -16.58
CA PHE A 58 2.19 -11.52 -16.80
C PHE A 58 2.10 -11.91 -18.27
N ARG A 59 1.28 -11.20 -19.07
CA ARG A 59 1.11 -11.47 -20.51
C ARG A 59 2.37 -11.13 -21.29
N ALA A 60 3.01 -10.00 -20.96
CA ALA A 60 4.20 -9.52 -21.65
C ALA A 60 5.53 -9.89 -20.97
N ASN A 61 5.52 -10.82 -20.01
CA ASN A 61 6.72 -11.34 -19.34
C ASN A 61 7.58 -10.22 -18.71
N ARG A 62 6.93 -9.25 -18.04
CA ARG A 62 7.62 -8.09 -17.47
C ARG A 62 7.02 -7.60 -16.15
N VAL A 63 7.83 -6.84 -15.42
CA VAL A 63 7.45 -6.05 -14.26
C VAL A 63 7.64 -4.59 -14.62
N VAL A 64 6.57 -3.82 -14.49
CA VAL A 64 6.51 -2.42 -14.92
C VAL A 64 6.54 -1.49 -13.72
N ARG A 65 7.05 -0.28 -13.93
CA ARG A 65 7.13 0.76 -12.91
C ARG A 65 6.47 2.03 -13.39
N PHE A 66 5.81 2.73 -12.48
CA PHE A 66 5.21 4.02 -12.71
C PHE A 66 5.69 5.03 -11.66
N ALA A 67 6.07 6.21 -12.12
CA ALA A 67 6.14 7.38 -11.24
C ALA A 67 4.72 7.89 -10.96
N VAL A 68 4.54 8.51 -9.81
CA VAL A 68 3.24 9.00 -9.34
C VAL A 68 3.39 10.49 -9.03
N ASP A 69 2.56 11.30 -9.67
CA ASP A 69 2.51 12.74 -9.51
C ASP A 69 1.12 13.14 -8.98
N GLU A 70 1.02 14.22 -8.19
CA GLU A 70 -0.26 14.75 -7.74
C GLU A 70 -1.03 15.41 -8.91
N GLN A 71 -2.33 15.19 -8.99
CA GLN A 71 -3.21 15.81 -9.98
C GLN A 71 -4.55 16.18 -9.33
N GLY A 72 -4.71 17.47 -8.99
CA GLY A 72 -5.89 17.97 -8.30
C GLY A 72 -6.04 17.32 -6.92
N SER A 73 -7.18 16.68 -6.68
CA SER A 73 -7.44 15.90 -5.44
C SER A 73 -7.05 14.43 -5.53
N GLY A 74 -6.33 14.03 -6.59
CA GLY A 74 -5.86 12.67 -6.79
C GLY A 74 -4.43 12.62 -7.31
N TYR A 75 -4.12 11.54 -8.01
CA TYR A 75 -2.84 11.22 -8.62
C TYR A 75 -2.98 10.91 -10.10
N VAL A 76 -1.87 11.09 -10.79
CA VAL A 76 -1.64 10.61 -12.14
C VAL A 76 -0.34 9.83 -12.16
N THR A 77 -0.32 8.73 -12.90
CA THR A 77 0.88 7.92 -13.05
C THR A 77 1.54 8.15 -14.40
N ARG A 78 2.87 8.09 -14.42
CA ARG A 78 3.68 8.20 -15.63
C ARG A 78 4.53 6.95 -15.77
N SER A 79 4.46 6.32 -16.94
CA SER A 79 5.23 5.11 -17.25
C SER A 79 6.73 5.39 -17.11
N MET A 80 7.42 4.48 -16.45
CA MET A 80 8.88 4.48 -16.32
C MET A 80 9.44 3.27 -17.08
N PRO A 81 10.77 3.20 -17.32
CA PRO A 81 11.37 1.99 -17.87
C PRO A 81 10.97 0.74 -17.04
N ASP A 82 10.70 -0.36 -17.75
CA ASP A 82 10.38 -1.65 -17.14
C ASP A 82 11.45 -2.01 -16.09
N LEU A 83 11.01 -2.47 -14.91
CA LEU A 83 11.92 -2.92 -13.86
C LEU A 83 12.66 -4.19 -14.31
N LEU A 84 11.93 -5.10 -14.94
CA LEU A 84 12.45 -6.34 -15.51
C LEU A 84 11.60 -6.74 -16.70
N ARG A 85 12.25 -7.22 -17.76
CA ARG A 85 11.59 -7.82 -18.93
C ARG A 85 12.42 -8.98 -19.44
N THR A 86 11.77 -10.03 -19.89
CA THR A 86 12.44 -11.20 -20.47
C THR A 86 11.66 -11.72 -21.68
N THR A 87 12.36 -12.40 -22.59
CA THR A 87 11.76 -13.16 -23.69
C THR A 87 11.36 -14.57 -23.29
N ASN A 88 11.68 -15.00 -22.06
CA ASN A 88 11.31 -16.32 -21.56
C ASN A 88 9.79 -16.37 -21.29
N VAL A 89 9.08 -17.13 -22.11
CA VAL A 89 7.62 -17.28 -22.07
C VAL A 89 7.10 -17.90 -20.77
N THR A 90 7.94 -18.56 -19.98
CA THR A 90 7.51 -19.11 -18.68
C THR A 90 7.50 -18.06 -17.58
N PHE A 91 8.17 -16.90 -17.75
CA PHE A 91 8.17 -15.85 -16.72
C PHE A 91 6.84 -15.11 -16.69
N ARG A 92 5.98 -15.46 -15.74
CA ARG A 92 4.63 -14.93 -15.55
C ARG A 92 4.53 -14.33 -14.15
N PRO A 93 5.07 -13.11 -13.94
CA PRO A 93 4.98 -12.45 -12.64
C PRO A 93 3.52 -12.14 -12.32
N ILE A 94 3.06 -12.50 -11.12
CA ILE A 94 1.66 -12.37 -10.70
C ILE A 94 1.48 -11.49 -9.46
N ASP A 95 2.52 -11.34 -8.65
CA ASP A 95 2.52 -10.38 -7.54
C ASP A 95 3.94 -9.87 -7.27
N VAL A 96 4.02 -8.71 -6.63
CA VAL A 96 5.25 -8.06 -6.20
C VAL A 96 5.07 -7.49 -4.80
N LYS A 97 6.02 -7.71 -3.90
CA LYS A 97 6.04 -7.15 -2.54
C LYS A 97 7.43 -6.77 -2.09
N LEU A 98 7.54 -5.72 -1.29
CA LEU A 98 8.76 -5.47 -0.52
C LEU A 98 8.94 -6.54 0.56
N GLY A 99 10.17 -6.98 0.77
CA GLY A 99 10.54 -7.94 1.79
C GLY A 99 11.19 -7.31 3.04
N PRO A 100 11.49 -8.13 4.05
CA PRO A 100 12.05 -7.67 5.33
C PRO A 100 13.42 -6.99 5.19
N ASP A 101 14.20 -7.40 4.21
CA ASP A 101 15.51 -6.84 3.89
C ASP A 101 15.44 -5.57 3.03
N GLY A 102 14.23 -5.17 2.63
CA GLY A 102 13.95 -4.00 1.81
C GLY A 102 13.98 -4.27 0.31
N ALA A 103 14.35 -5.47 -0.14
CA ALA A 103 14.34 -5.85 -1.55
C ALA A 103 12.91 -6.07 -2.07
N LEU A 104 12.72 -6.07 -3.38
CA LEU A 104 11.45 -6.44 -4.01
C LEU A 104 11.44 -7.95 -4.27
N TYR A 105 10.35 -8.61 -3.94
CA TYR A 105 10.10 -10.02 -4.18
C TYR A 105 8.98 -10.15 -5.20
N ILE A 106 9.20 -10.96 -6.24
CA ILE A 106 8.23 -11.21 -7.30
C ILE A 106 7.80 -12.68 -7.21
N ALA A 107 6.49 -12.89 -7.07
CA ALA A 107 5.88 -14.20 -7.23
C ALA A 107 5.63 -14.44 -8.71
N ASP A 108 6.21 -15.51 -9.24
CA ASP A 108 6.13 -15.88 -10.65
C ASP A 108 5.49 -17.26 -10.79
N TRP A 109 4.38 -17.30 -11.51
CA TRP A 109 3.61 -18.51 -11.76
C TRP A 109 4.37 -19.54 -12.63
N SER A 110 5.44 -19.11 -13.32
CA SER A 110 6.38 -19.98 -14.03
C SER A 110 5.74 -20.90 -15.09
N ASN A 111 4.67 -20.46 -15.75
CA ASN A 111 3.90 -21.28 -16.69
C ASN A 111 3.95 -20.74 -18.13
N PRO A 112 4.27 -21.58 -19.15
CA PRO A 112 4.29 -21.12 -20.53
C PRO A 112 2.90 -20.74 -21.07
N ILE A 113 1.82 -21.34 -20.55
CA ILE A 113 0.47 -21.19 -21.11
C ILE A 113 -0.43 -20.38 -20.17
N ILE A 114 -0.80 -19.18 -20.61
CA ILE A 114 -1.87 -18.35 -20.01
C ILE A 114 -3.23 -18.81 -20.58
N GLN A 115 -4.25 -18.98 -19.74
CA GLN A 115 -5.51 -19.61 -20.17
C GLN A 115 -6.65 -18.60 -20.36
N HIS A 116 -7.22 -18.58 -21.56
CA HIS A 116 -8.58 -18.10 -21.85
C HIS A 116 -9.38 -19.11 -22.70
N GLY A 117 -8.95 -20.38 -22.73
CA GLY A 117 -9.64 -21.49 -23.41
C GLY A 117 -9.02 -21.89 -24.75
N GLU A 118 -7.93 -21.24 -25.18
CA GLU A 118 -7.26 -21.51 -26.46
C GLU A 118 -6.44 -22.80 -26.46
N VAL A 119 -6.03 -23.26 -25.28
CA VAL A 119 -5.22 -24.48 -25.09
C VAL A 119 -5.89 -25.35 -24.04
N ASP A 120 -5.89 -26.67 -24.25
CA ASP A 120 -6.52 -27.62 -23.33
C ASP A 120 -6.04 -27.44 -21.88
N PHE A 121 -6.96 -27.60 -20.92
CA PHE A 121 -6.66 -27.48 -19.50
C PHE A 121 -5.70 -28.58 -18.99
N ARG A 122 -5.60 -29.70 -19.72
CA ARG A 122 -4.72 -30.85 -19.46
C ARG A 122 -3.47 -30.86 -20.34
N ASP A 123 -3.18 -29.78 -21.07
CA ASP A 123 -1.97 -29.71 -21.89
C ASP A 123 -0.72 -30.00 -21.03
N PRO A 124 0.13 -30.97 -21.45
CA PRO A 124 1.25 -31.45 -20.64
C PRO A 124 2.35 -30.40 -20.42
N ARG A 125 2.38 -29.31 -21.20
CA ARG A 125 3.35 -28.21 -21.01
C ARG A 125 3.01 -27.33 -19.81
N ARG A 126 1.82 -27.47 -19.22
CA ARG A 126 1.41 -26.70 -18.04
C ARG A 126 2.14 -27.24 -16.82
N ASP A 127 2.96 -26.38 -16.21
CA ASP A 127 3.52 -26.68 -14.90
C ASP A 127 2.42 -26.52 -13.83
N ARG A 128 2.23 -27.57 -13.02
CA ARG A 128 1.18 -27.64 -11.99
C ARG A 128 1.74 -27.63 -10.58
N VAL A 129 3.06 -27.66 -10.43
CA VAL A 129 3.71 -27.93 -9.14
C VAL A 129 4.83 -26.94 -8.82
N HIS A 130 5.39 -26.25 -9.82
CA HIS A 130 6.43 -25.26 -9.59
C HIS A 130 5.94 -23.83 -9.77
N GLY A 131 6.56 -22.94 -8.99
CA GLY A 131 6.55 -21.50 -9.16
C GLY A 131 7.95 -20.96 -8.81
N ARG A 132 8.19 -19.68 -9.05
CA ARG A 132 9.46 -19.03 -8.71
C ARG A 132 9.22 -17.82 -7.83
N ILE A 133 10.12 -17.59 -6.88
CA ILE A 133 10.21 -16.34 -6.14
C ILE A 133 11.51 -15.67 -6.54
N TRP A 134 11.42 -14.49 -7.13
CA TRP A 134 12.58 -13.68 -7.48
C TRP A 134 12.81 -12.63 -6.42
N ARG A 135 14.07 -12.50 -5.95
CA ARG A 135 14.49 -11.39 -5.11
C ARG A 135 15.26 -10.37 -5.97
N VAL A 136 14.72 -9.17 -6.08
CA VAL A 136 15.30 -8.04 -6.81
C VAL A 136 15.88 -7.05 -5.82
N ALA A 137 17.21 -7.00 -5.80
CA ALA A 137 17.98 -6.11 -4.95
C ALA A 137 18.71 -5.05 -5.78
N TYR A 138 18.75 -3.81 -5.30
CA TYR A 138 19.55 -2.77 -5.89
C TYR A 138 21.02 -2.98 -5.51
N LYS A 139 21.92 -2.90 -6.50
CA LYS A 139 23.36 -3.05 -6.23
C LYS A 139 23.84 -1.89 -5.36
N GLY A 140 24.45 -2.23 -4.22
CA GLY A 140 24.86 -1.23 -3.21
C GLY A 140 23.72 -0.65 -2.38
N GLY A 141 22.50 -1.18 -2.50
CA GLY A 141 21.36 -0.76 -1.69
C GLY A 141 21.55 -1.09 -0.21
N LYS A 142 21.09 -0.21 0.68
CA LYS A 142 21.10 -0.47 2.13
C LYS A 142 20.21 -1.67 2.41
N THR A 143 20.77 -2.71 3.02
CA THR A 143 19.99 -3.89 3.42
C THR A 143 19.46 -3.67 4.83
N ALA A 144 18.16 -3.84 5.03
CA ALA A 144 17.58 -3.77 6.36
C ALA A 144 17.97 -5.02 7.18
N GLY A 145 18.33 -4.81 8.45
CA GLY A 145 18.63 -5.91 9.36
C GLY A 145 17.40 -6.76 9.67
N LYS A 146 17.60 -8.06 9.91
CA LYS A 146 16.53 -8.96 10.35
C LYS A 146 16.10 -8.56 11.76
N MET A 147 14.81 -8.35 11.96
CA MET A 147 14.23 -8.03 13.26
C MET A 147 13.16 -9.04 13.65
N ASP A 148 13.15 -9.44 14.92
CA ASP A 148 12.08 -10.25 15.51
C ASP A 148 10.98 -9.33 16.07
N LEU A 149 10.07 -8.91 15.18
CA LEU A 149 8.96 -8.02 15.54
C LEU A 149 7.99 -8.66 16.54
N ILE A 150 7.94 -9.99 16.63
CA ILE A 150 7.04 -10.67 17.57
C ILE A 150 7.51 -10.47 19.00
N LYS A 151 8.83 -10.39 19.22
CA LYS A 151 9.43 -10.15 20.55
C LYS A 151 9.61 -8.68 20.90
N ALA A 152 9.53 -7.77 19.93
CA ALA A 152 9.67 -6.33 20.15
C ALA A 152 8.59 -5.80 21.10
N SER A 153 8.92 -4.86 21.98
CA SER A 153 7.96 -4.15 22.83
C SER A 153 6.94 -3.35 21.98
N ASN A 154 5.81 -2.98 22.57
CA ASN A 154 4.82 -2.13 21.89
C ASN A 154 5.44 -0.80 21.44
N THR A 155 6.29 -0.18 22.26
CA THR A 155 6.99 1.07 21.92
C THR A 155 7.92 0.89 20.72
N GLU A 156 8.68 -0.20 20.65
CA GLU A 156 9.52 -0.50 19.48
C GLU A 156 8.66 -0.70 18.22
N LEU A 157 7.58 -1.47 18.30
CA LEU A 157 6.65 -1.67 17.19
C LEU A 157 6.02 -0.36 16.71
N LEU A 158 5.63 0.52 17.63
CA LEU A 158 5.09 1.83 17.32
C LEU A 158 6.14 2.70 16.60
N ASN A 159 7.41 2.68 17.02
CA ASN A 159 8.49 3.34 16.29
C ASN A 159 8.68 2.77 14.88
N HIS A 160 8.47 1.46 14.67
CA HIS A 160 8.50 0.87 13.33
C HIS A 160 7.36 1.32 12.41
N LEU A 161 6.29 1.95 12.92
CA LEU A 161 5.30 2.60 12.06
C LEU A 161 5.89 3.78 11.28
N LEU A 162 7.03 4.31 11.73
CA LEU A 162 7.79 5.35 11.04
C LEU A 162 8.96 4.81 10.20
N SER A 163 9.09 3.49 10.11
CA SER A 163 10.18 2.84 9.38
C SER A 163 10.19 3.27 7.90
N PRO A 164 11.37 3.63 7.34
CA PRO A 164 11.51 3.90 5.91
C PRO A 164 11.50 2.61 5.06
N ASN A 165 11.31 1.44 5.69
CA ASN A 165 10.99 0.17 5.05
C ASN A 165 9.51 -0.17 5.31
N ALA A 166 8.70 -0.17 4.25
CA ALA A 166 7.26 -0.42 4.30
C ALA A 166 6.89 -1.85 4.73
N TRP A 167 7.78 -2.84 4.56
CA TRP A 167 7.53 -4.18 5.10
C TRP A 167 7.57 -4.15 6.63
N ASN A 168 8.60 -3.51 7.22
CA ASN A 168 8.71 -3.37 8.68
C ASN A 168 7.51 -2.62 9.27
N GLU A 169 7.11 -1.53 8.62
CA GLU A 169 5.94 -0.74 9.02
C GLU A 169 4.65 -1.58 9.01
N ARG A 170 4.40 -2.33 7.92
CA ARG A 170 3.23 -3.20 7.79
C ARG A 170 3.24 -4.34 8.81
N GLN A 171 4.37 -5.00 9.00
CA GLN A 171 4.46 -6.10 9.96
C GLN A 171 4.36 -5.61 11.41
N ALA A 172 4.94 -4.45 11.74
CA ALA A 172 4.80 -3.89 13.07
C ALA A 172 3.34 -3.54 13.39
N ARG A 173 2.61 -2.92 12.44
CA ARG A 173 1.17 -2.71 12.54
C ARG A 173 0.43 -4.04 12.75
N ARG A 174 0.73 -5.07 11.95
CA ARG A 174 0.08 -6.39 12.07
C ARG A 174 0.26 -6.98 13.46
N VAL A 175 1.48 -6.99 14.00
CA VAL A 175 1.76 -7.54 15.34
C VAL A 175 1.01 -6.75 16.42
N LEU A 176 0.94 -5.42 16.32
CA LEU A 176 0.16 -4.60 17.25
C LEU A 176 -1.34 -4.94 17.21
N ILE A 177 -1.90 -5.18 16.02
CA ILE A 177 -3.31 -5.61 15.86
C ILE A 177 -3.52 -6.99 16.49
N GLU A 178 -2.66 -7.96 16.19
CA GLU A 178 -2.74 -9.31 16.73
C GLU A 178 -2.65 -9.31 18.26
N ARG A 179 -1.78 -8.47 18.85
CA ARG A 179 -1.69 -8.27 20.31
C ARG A 179 -2.95 -7.65 20.89
N ALA A 180 -3.51 -6.63 20.24
CA ALA A 180 -4.74 -6.01 20.71
C ALA A 180 -5.92 -6.98 20.69
N GLN A 181 -5.94 -7.93 19.74
CA GLN A 181 -6.99 -8.95 19.61
C GLN A 181 -6.85 -10.12 20.61
N SER A 182 -5.72 -10.26 21.32
CA SER A 182 -5.53 -11.41 22.22
C SER A 182 -6.38 -11.35 23.49
N SER A 183 -6.69 -10.14 23.99
CA SER A 183 -7.62 -9.94 25.12
C SER A 183 -8.05 -8.47 25.22
N PRO A 184 -9.17 -8.16 25.90
CA PRO A 184 -9.58 -6.77 26.16
C PRO A 184 -8.52 -5.94 26.92
N ASN A 185 -7.79 -6.57 27.85
CA ASN A 185 -6.71 -5.90 28.59
C ASN A 185 -5.52 -5.57 27.66
N SER A 186 -5.23 -6.45 26.70
CA SER A 186 -4.18 -6.23 25.70
C SER A 186 -4.54 -5.07 24.76
N LEU A 187 -5.80 -4.93 24.36
CA LEU A 187 -6.29 -3.80 23.58
C LEU A 187 -6.04 -2.47 24.30
N GLU A 188 -6.45 -2.37 25.57
CA GLU A 188 -6.25 -1.13 26.34
C GLU A 188 -4.77 -0.82 26.54
N THR A 189 -3.93 -1.85 26.75
CA THR A 189 -2.47 -1.69 26.83
C THR A 189 -1.89 -1.09 25.54
N VAL A 190 -2.21 -1.68 24.37
CA VAL A 190 -1.73 -1.19 23.07
C VAL A 190 -2.23 0.24 22.80
N LYS A 191 -3.47 0.55 23.17
CA LYS A 191 -4.05 1.89 23.04
C LYS A 191 -3.33 2.91 23.93
N MET A 192 -3.09 2.59 25.20
CA MET A 192 -2.33 3.46 26.12
C MET A 192 -0.93 3.72 25.59
N ASP A 193 -0.23 2.68 25.12
CA ASP A 193 1.10 2.81 24.53
C ASP A 193 1.08 3.68 23.26
N LEU A 194 0.06 3.55 22.41
CA LEU A 194 -0.12 4.37 21.21
C LEU A 194 -0.30 5.85 21.55
N VAL A 195 -1.14 6.18 22.54
CA VAL A 195 -1.36 7.57 22.98
C VAL A 195 -0.07 8.15 23.57
N LYS A 196 0.62 7.38 24.41
CA LYS A 196 1.90 7.78 25.00
C LYS A 196 2.95 8.03 23.92
N TRP A 197 3.09 7.10 22.97
CA TRP A 197 4.02 7.19 21.85
C TRP A 197 3.72 8.39 20.95
N LYS A 198 2.44 8.65 20.65
CA LYS A 198 2.06 9.77 19.78
C LYS A 198 2.38 11.13 20.40
N ASN A 199 2.29 11.24 21.73
CA ASN A 199 2.55 12.46 22.49
C ASN A 199 4.02 12.66 22.88
N GLN A 200 4.91 11.74 22.47
CA GLN A 200 6.35 11.94 22.66
C GLN A 200 6.85 13.12 21.80
N ASP A 201 7.95 13.73 22.21
CA ASP A 201 8.53 14.84 21.47
C ASP A 201 9.26 14.34 20.21
N PHE A 202 8.62 14.55 19.06
CA PHE A 202 9.26 14.35 17.76
C PHE A 202 9.92 15.66 17.36
N ASN A 203 11.26 15.68 17.38
CA ASN A 203 12.08 16.86 17.02
C ASN A 203 11.90 17.30 15.57
N ASP A 204 11.57 16.37 14.67
CA ASP A 204 11.30 16.65 13.25
C ASP A 204 9.79 16.83 13.02
N PRO A 205 9.35 18.01 12.53
CA PRO A 205 7.95 18.25 12.18
C PRO A 205 7.36 17.22 11.20
N ALA A 206 8.14 16.73 10.24
CA ALA A 206 7.67 15.74 9.27
C ALA A 206 7.44 14.37 9.94
N LEU A 207 8.32 13.95 10.85
CA LEU A 207 8.12 12.74 11.65
C LEU A 207 6.93 12.89 12.60
N ARG A 208 6.73 14.07 13.18
CA ARG A 208 5.58 14.37 14.04
C ARG A 208 4.26 14.22 13.29
N GLU A 209 4.20 14.74 12.07
CA GLU A 209 3.04 14.64 11.18
C GLU A 209 2.81 13.19 10.75
N MET A 210 3.86 12.49 10.33
CA MET A 210 3.76 11.07 9.99
C MET A 210 3.29 10.23 11.19
N ALA A 211 3.79 10.51 12.40
CA ALA A 211 3.34 9.84 13.62
C ALA A 211 1.86 10.11 13.92
N SER A 212 1.37 11.34 13.69
CA SER A 212 -0.07 11.66 13.79
C SER A 212 -0.88 10.80 12.83
N LEU A 213 -0.47 10.72 11.57
CA LEU A 213 -1.18 9.94 10.55
C LEU A 213 -1.18 8.44 10.88
N ARG A 214 -0.01 7.91 11.25
CA ARG A 214 0.14 6.50 11.63
C ARG A 214 -0.70 6.16 12.85
N ALA A 215 -0.81 7.06 13.82
CA ALA A 215 -1.67 6.85 14.99
C ALA A 215 -3.15 6.78 14.61
N VAL A 216 -3.63 7.65 13.71
CA VAL A 216 -5.01 7.59 13.21
C VAL A 216 -5.29 6.26 12.50
N TRP A 217 -4.36 5.81 11.63
CA TRP A 217 -4.51 4.50 10.96
C TRP A 217 -4.44 3.32 11.93
N MET A 218 -3.64 3.41 12.98
CA MET A 218 -3.64 2.38 14.03
C MET A 218 -4.97 2.34 14.77
N LEU A 219 -5.52 3.49 15.18
CA LEU A 219 -6.84 3.54 15.82
C LEU A 219 -7.93 2.96 14.92
N GLN A 220 -7.87 3.23 13.62
CA GLN A 220 -8.78 2.62 12.65
C GLN A 220 -8.59 1.10 12.55
N ALA A 221 -7.35 0.62 12.52
CA ALA A 221 -7.05 -0.81 12.45
C ALA A 221 -7.48 -1.57 13.72
N LEU A 222 -7.59 -0.86 14.85
CA LEU A 222 -8.09 -1.38 16.12
C LEU A 222 -9.62 -1.22 16.29
N ASP A 223 -10.32 -0.72 15.26
CA ASP A 223 -11.76 -0.41 15.29
C ASP A 223 -12.16 0.62 16.37
N LEU A 224 -11.24 1.54 16.69
CA LEU A 224 -11.42 2.62 17.68
C LEU A 224 -11.66 3.98 17.02
N VAL A 225 -12.19 4.01 15.79
CA VAL A 225 -12.38 5.24 15.00
C VAL A 225 -13.23 6.29 15.73
N ASN A 226 -14.22 5.85 16.52
CA ASN A 226 -15.07 6.75 17.29
C ASN A 226 -14.33 7.46 18.44
N GLN A 227 -13.15 6.98 18.82
CA GLN A 227 -12.29 7.59 19.83
C GLN A 227 -11.24 8.53 19.22
N VAL A 228 -11.22 8.68 17.89
CA VAL A 228 -10.34 9.63 17.21
C VAL A 228 -10.88 11.04 17.49
N ASN A 229 -10.07 11.86 18.17
CA ASN A 229 -10.39 13.28 18.32
C ASN A 229 -10.38 13.95 16.94
N PHE A 230 -11.55 14.40 16.48
CA PHE A 230 -11.72 15.07 15.19
C PHE A 230 -10.82 16.31 15.04
N ALA A 231 -10.44 16.98 16.13
CA ALA A 231 -9.50 18.10 16.08
C ALA A 231 -8.10 17.67 15.59
N ALA A 232 -7.63 16.48 15.99
CA ALA A 232 -6.35 15.93 15.56
C ALA A 232 -6.38 15.53 14.06
N VAL A 233 -7.52 15.07 13.57
CA VAL A 233 -7.72 14.79 12.14
C VAL A 233 -7.80 16.09 11.32
N GLU A 234 -8.45 17.14 11.84
CA GLU A 234 -8.48 18.45 11.19
C GLU A 234 -7.10 19.12 11.14
N GLU A 235 -6.27 18.93 12.16
CA GLU A 235 -4.88 19.39 12.16
C GLU A 235 -4.05 18.67 11.08
N LEU A 236 -4.18 17.35 10.98
CA LEU A 236 -3.60 16.55 9.90
C LEU A 236 -4.08 16.97 8.51
N LEU A 237 -5.35 17.34 8.35
CA LEU A 237 -5.91 17.75 7.05
C LEU A 237 -5.38 19.12 6.57
N ARG A 238 -4.80 19.92 7.46
CA ARG A 238 -4.27 21.26 7.13
C ARG A 238 -2.83 21.23 6.64
N THR A 239 -2.12 20.12 6.80
CA THR A 239 -0.72 19.98 6.43
C THR A 239 -0.57 19.42 5.01
N SER A 240 0.53 19.79 4.34
CA SER A 240 0.77 19.48 2.93
C SER A 240 1.01 17.98 2.66
N SER A 241 1.56 17.22 3.63
CA SER A 241 1.85 15.80 3.42
C SER A 241 0.59 14.91 3.44
N ALA A 242 -0.49 15.38 4.07
CA ALA A 242 -1.78 14.68 4.10
C ALA A 242 -2.57 14.74 2.77
N ARG A 243 -2.12 15.56 1.81
CA ARG A 243 -2.68 15.56 0.44
C ARG A 243 -2.12 14.39 -0.40
N GLY A 244 -0.86 14.00 -0.15
CA GLY A 244 -0.11 12.96 -0.86
C GLY A 244 -0.08 11.58 -0.17
N LEU A 245 -0.41 11.49 1.12
CA LEU A 245 -0.60 10.23 1.85
C LEU A 245 -2.08 9.98 2.08
N GLU A 246 -2.68 9.24 1.14
CA GLU A 246 -4.00 8.60 1.15
C GLU A 246 -4.70 8.61 2.52
N ILE A 247 -5.59 9.59 2.75
CA ILE A 247 -6.52 9.55 3.89
C ILE A 247 -7.54 8.44 3.60
N ARG A 248 -7.16 7.20 3.93
CA ARG A 248 -8.02 6.03 3.93
C ARG A 248 -8.93 6.02 5.16
N LEU A 249 -9.56 7.16 5.47
CA LEU A 249 -10.63 7.23 6.46
C LEU A 249 -11.88 6.57 5.87
N VAL A 250 -11.87 5.24 5.83
CA VAL A 250 -13.11 4.47 5.79
C VAL A 250 -13.70 4.63 7.19
N PHE A 251 -14.46 5.70 7.40
CA PHE A 251 -15.33 5.83 8.55
C PHE A 251 -16.40 4.73 8.44
N PRO A 252 -16.42 3.68 9.27
CA PRO A 252 -17.62 2.88 9.41
C PRO A 252 -18.69 3.81 10.00
N ALA A 253 -19.78 4.01 9.25
CA ALA A 253 -21.07 4.59 9.65
C ALA A 253 -21.05 5.49 10.92
N SER A 254 -20.37 6.64 10.89
CA SER A 254 -20.58 7.67 11.91
C SER A 254 -21.88 8.43 11.59
N PRO A 255 -22.79 8.66 12.56
CA PRO A 255 -23.99 9.50 12.38
C PRO A 255 -23.68 10.91 11.85
N ASN A 256 -22.42 11.36 11.97
CA ASN A 256 -21.95 12.68 11.58
C ASN A 256 -21.28 12.76 10.19
N LEU A 257 -21.39 11.73 9.34
CA LEU A 257 -20.88 11.73 7.96
C LEU A 257 -21.30 12.96 7.13
N GLY A 258 -22.48 13.53 7.39
CA GLY A 258 -22.98 14.74 6.73
C GLY A 258 -22.22 16.02 7.10
N ALA A 259 -21.64 16.12 8.29
CA ALA A 259 -20.79 17.24 8.68
C ALA A 259 -19.38 17.12 8.05
N ILE A 260 -18.86 15.89 7.99
CA ILE A 260 -17.56 15.54 7.40
C ILE A 260 -17.54 15.84 5.90
N ARG A 261 -18.59 15.42 5.15
CA ARG A 261 -18.72 15.74 3.71
C ARG A 261 -18.71 17.25 3.43
N ARG A 262 -19.39 18.05 4.26
CA ARG A 262 -19.47 19.52 4.10
C ARG A 262 -18.16 20.24 4.41
N LYS A 263 -17.37 19.73 5.36
CA LYS A 263 -16.03 20.28 5.66
C LYS A 263 -15.00 19.86 4.62
N CYS A 264 -15.02 18.60 4.18
CA CYS A 264 -14.13 18.13 3.11
C CYS A 264 -14.43 18.80 1.76
N SER A 265 -15.70 19.07 1.42
CA SER A 265 -16.03 19.78 0.17
C SER A 265 -15.56 21.24 0.17
N LYS A 266 -15.47 21.89 1.34
CA LYS A 266 -14.86 23.22 1.47
C LYS A 266 -13.33 23.19 1.33
N PHE A 267 -12.69 22.09 1.70
CA PHE A 267 -11.24 21.88 1.55
C PHE A 267 -10.84 21.44 0.13
N LEU A 268 -11.68 20.67 -0.55
CA LEU A 268 -11.46 20.17 -1.91
C LEU A 268 -11.95 21.12 -3.01
N GLY A 269 -12.60 22.23 -2.63
CA GLY A 269 -13.18 23.23 -3.53
C GLY A 269 -12.32 24.48 -3.74
N LYS A 270 -11.02 24.43 -3.44
CA LYS A 270 -10.03 25.48 -3.77
C LYS A 270 -8.81 24.87 -4.44
#